data_AF-A0A6P8GFA7-F1
#
_entry.id   AF-A0A6P8GFA7-F1
#
_cell.length_a   1.000
_cell.length_b   1.000
_cell.length_c   1.000
_cell.angle_alpha   90.00
_cell.angle_beta   90.00
_cell.angle_gamma   90.00
#
_symmetry.space_group_name_H-M   'P 1'
#
loop_
_entity.id
_entity.type
_entity.pdbx_description
1 polymer ?
#
loop_
_entity_poly.entity_id
_entity_poly.type
_entity_poly.pdbx_seq_one_letter_code
_entity_poly.pdbx_strand_id
1 'polypeptide(L)'
;MTDLYLSEDSEKVKEAIEERFAAATMFACDNMNELSDKQLRIAFDGDCVLFSDESEIITKTQGLDAFFDNEKKFENKPLAQGPLKGFLEAVWKLQQKFYAKRLSCPIRTYLVTSRSATRGGARVLKTFKSWGLEVDEAMFLAGSPKGPLLQTIRSHIFFDDQMSHIEGARKLGTIAVHVPYSIRNLLQETTPIKS
;
A
#
# COMPACT_ATOMS: atom_id res chain seq x y z
N MET A 1 10.79 18.24 -5.81
CA MET A 1 10.62 17.24 -4.74
C MET A 1 10.19 15.95 -5.41
N THR A 2 10.76 14.82 -5.01
CA THR A 2 10.44 13.51 -5.59
C THR A 2 9.33 12.88 -4.75
N ASP A 3 8.15 12.66 -5.34
CA ASP A 3 7.01 12.06 -4.65
C ASP A 3 6.98 10.52 -4.72
N LEU A 4 7.79 9.91 -5.61
CA LEU A 4 7.95 8.47 -5.74
C LEU A 4 9.27 8.11 -6.47
N TYR A 5 10.02 7.16 -5.94
CA TYR A 5 11.19 6.54 -6.57
C TYR A 5 10.93 5.08 -6.92
N LEU A 6 11.03 4.72 -8.20
CA LEU A 6 10.88 3.34 -8.68
C LEU A 6 12.17 2.86 -9.32
N SER A 7 12.61 1.65 -8.98
CA SER A 7 13.83 1.07 -9.52
C SER A 7 13.80 -0.45 -9.45
N GLU A 8 14.50 -1.13 -10.36
CA GLU A 8 14.75 -2.58 -10.26
C GLU A 8 15.86 -2.90 -9.23
N ASP A 9 16.65 -1.88 -8.85
CA ASP A 9 17.72 -1.96 -7.85
C ASP A 9 17.12 -1.90 -6.43
N SER A 10 16.94 -3.07 -5.80
CA SER A 10 16.30 -3.17 -4.48
C SER A 10 17.08 -2.49 -3.36
N GLU A 11 18.41 -2.44 -3.45
CA GLU A 11 19.27 -1.79 -2.45
C GLU A 11 19.03 -0.28 -2.46
N LYS A 12 19.04 0.36 -3.63
CA LYS A 12 18.72 1.80 -3.75
C LYS A 12 17.31 2.15 -3.33
N VAL A 13 16.35 1.25 -3.57
CA VAL A 13 14.97 1.46 -3.11
C VAL A 13 14.92 1.44 -1.58
N LYS A 14 15.65 0.52 -0.95
CA LYS A 14 15.74 0.44 0.51
C LYS A 14 16.39 1.71 1.09
N GLU A 15 17.52 2.14 0.54
CA GLU A 15 18.17 3.40 0.92
C GLU A 15 17.20 4.59 0.80
N ALA A 16 16.43 4.66 -0.29
CA ALA A 16 15.44 5.72 -0.49
C ALA A 16 14.32 5.69 0.57
N ILE A 17 13.82 4.51 0.95
CA ILE A 17 12.85 4.36 2.05
C ILE A 17 13.43 4.83 3.38
N GLU A 18 14.69 4.51 3.68
CA GLU A 18 15.39 4.91 4.91
C GLU A 18 15.58 6.43 4.97
N GLU A 19 15.84 7.06 3.83
CA GLU A 19 15.88 8.52 3.65
C GLU A 19 14.47 9.16 3.57
N ARG A 20 13.42 8.39 3.86
CA ARG A 20 12.01 8.82 3.92
C ARG A 20 11.43 9.28 2.58
N PHE A 21 12.00 8.83 1.47
CA PHE A 21 11.36 8.93 0.17
C PHE A 21 10.37 7.78 0.00
N ALA A 22 9.22 8.07 -0.60
CA ALA A 22 8.33 7.01 -1.08
C ALA A 22 9.06 6.24 -2.19
N ALA A 23 9.24 4.93 -2.03
CA ALA A 23 9.96 4.13 -3.01
C ALA A 23 9.43 2.70 -3.11
N ALA A 24 9.63 2.06 -4.27
CA ALA A 24 9.30 0.66 -4.46
C ALA A 24 10.19 -0.01 -5.51
N THR A 25 10.46 -1.31 -5.30
CA THR A 25 11.22 -2.16 -6.21
C THR A 25 10.30 -2.65 -7.32
N MET A 26 10.70 -2.40 -8.56
CA MET A 26 10.04 -2.91 -9.75
C MET A 26 10.56 -4.29 -10.11
N PHE A 27 9.70 -5.10 -10.72
CA PHE A 27 10.05 -6.40 -11.24
C PHE A 27 9.56 -6.54 -12.67
N ALA A 28 10.32 -7.27 -13.49
CA ALA A 28 9.90 -7.61 -14.85
C ALA A 28 8.54 -8.34 -14.84
N CYS A 29 7.66 -8.05 -15.79
CA CYS A 29 6.39 -8.76 -15.93
C CYS A 29 6.30 -9.31 -17.36
N ASP A 30 6.37 -10.63 -17.49
CA ASP A 30 6.45 -11.28 -18.80
C ASP A 30 5.12 -11.29 -19.54
N ASN A 31 4.00 -11.31 -18.79
CA ASN A 31 2.64 -11.37 -19.33
C ASN A 31 1.77 -10.30 -18.67
N MET A 32 1.76 -9.09 -19.23
CA MET A 32 0.96 -8.00 -18.68
C MET A 32 -0.48 -8.06 -19.17
N ASN A 33 -1.42 -7.77 -18.27
CA ASN A 33 -2.80 -7.50 -18.67
C ASN A 33 -2.82 -6.30 -19.60
N GLU A 34 -3.71 -6.29 -20.60
CA GLU A 34 -3.97 -5.06 -21.34
C GLU A 34 -4.51 -4.00 -20.34
N LEU A 35 -4.06 -2.76 -20.46
CA LEU A 35 -4.39 -1.69 -19.53
C LEU A 35 -5.25 -0.63 -20.21
N SER A 36 -5.95 0.18 -19.42
CA SER A 36 -6.67 1.33 -19.98
C SER A 36 -5.68 2.37 -20.51
N ASP A 37 -5.95 2.89 -21.71
CA ASP A 37 -5.27 4.01 -22.36
C ASP A 37 -5.80 5.39 -21.88
N LYS A 38 -6.97 5.42 -21.25
CA LYS A 38 -7.70 6.64 -20.85
C LYS A 38 -7.65 6.95 -19.36
N GLN A 39 -7.33 5.96 -18.52
CA GLN A 39 -7.33 6.11 -17.07
C GLN A 39 -6.14 5.38 -16.45
N LEU A 40 -5.32 6.09 -15.68
CA LEU A 40 -4.28 5.52 -14.81
C LEU A 40 -4.92 4.95 -13.54
N ARG A 41 -4.70 3.67 -13.27
CA ARG A 41 -5.23 2.98 -12.08
C ARG A 41 -4.10 2.60 -11.14
N ILE A 42 -4.10 3.16 -9.94
CA ILE A 42 -3.05 2.98 -8.94
C ILE A 42 -3.65 2.24 -7.74
N ALA A 43 -3.13 1.06 -7.43
CA ALA A 43 -3.57 0.27 -6.30
C ALA A 43 -2.52 0.24 -5.19
N PHE A 44 -2.95 0.32 -3.94
CA PHE A 44 -2.09 0.32 -2.75
C PHE A 44 -2.58 -0.72 -1.75
N ASP A 45 -1.66 -1.43 -1.10
CA ASP A 45 -1.96 -2.00 0.21
C ASP A 45 -2.11 -0.90 1.28
N GLY A 46 -2.72 -1.28 2.41
CA GLY A 46 -2.83 -0.45 3.60
C GLY A 46 -1.57 -0.51 4.46
N ASP A 47 -1.48 -1.52 5.31
CA ASP A 47 -0.37 -1.66 6.28
C ASP A 47 0.97 -1.71 5.58
N CYS A 48 1.99 -1.14 6.20
CA CYS A 48 3.35 -1.06 5.68
C CYS A 48 3.50 -0.35 4.31
N VAL A 49 2.44 0.26 3.77
CA VAL A 49 2.45 1.00 2.51
C VAL A 49 1.88 2.40 2.71
N LEU A 50 0.56 2.51 2.93
CA LEU A 50 -0.10 3.78 3.25
C LEU A 50 -0.10 4.06 4.74
N PHE A 51 -0.18 3.02 5.56
CA PHE A 51 -0.13 3.08 7.02
C PHE A 51 1.22 2.56 7.52
N SER A 52 1.59 2.94 8.73
CA SER A 52 2.75 2.38 9.42
C SER A 52 2.60 0.87 9.65
N ASP A 53 3.66 0.24 10.13
CA ASP A 53 3.69 -1.18 10.48
C ASP A 53 3.04 -1.54 11.83
N GLU A 54 2.51 -0.57 12.58
CA GLU A 54 1.96 -0.80 13.94
C GLU A 54 0.97 -1.98 14.04
N SER A 55 0.09 -2.13 13.04
CA SER A 55 -0.90 -3.21 13.01
C SER A 55 -0.32 -4.56 12.60
N GLU A 56 0.70 -4.53 11.74
CA GLU A 56 1.41 -5.73 11.32
C GLU A 56 2.22 -6.32 12.49
N ILE A 57 2.86 -5.46 13.30
CA ILE A 57 3.57 -5.84 14.53
C ILE A 57 2.63 -6.57 15.48
N ILE A 58 1.45 -6.00 15.76
CA ILE A 58 0.48 -6.62 16.68
C ILE A 58 0.04 -7.98 16.15
N THR A 59 -0.30 -8.08 14.86
CA THR A 59 -0.71 -9.35 14.26
C THR A 59 0.38 -10.42 14.36
N LYS A 60 1.64 -10.07 14.07
CA LYS A 60 2.77 -11.00 14.10
C LYS A 60 3.17 -11.42 15.52
N THR A 61 3.08 -10.51 16.49
CA THR A 61 3.56 -10.75 17.88
C THR A 61 2.48 -11.30 18.79
N GLN A 62 1.21 -10.96 18.56
CA GLN A 62 0.08 -11.26 19.47
C GLN A 62 -1.09 -11.94 18.76
N GLY A 63 -1.04 -12.11 17.44
CA GLY A 63 -2.07 -12.79 16.67
C GLY A 63 -3.25 -11.89 16.27
N LEU A 64 -4.18 -12.49 15.50
CA LEU A 64 -5.30 -11.78 14.89
C LEU A 64 -6.33 -11.24 15.90
N ASP A 65 -6.56 -11.95 17.00
CA ASP A 65 -7.52 -11.50 18.01
C ASP A 65 -7.05 -10.22 18.71
N ALA A 66 -5.76 -10.16 19.07
CA ALA A 66 -5.16 -8.95 19.62
C ALA A 66 -5.19 -7.77 18.63
N PHE A 67 -5.00 -8.05 17.33
CA PHE A 67 -5.19 -7.06 16.28
C PHE A 67 -6.63 -6.53 16.27
N PHE A 68 -7.64 -7.40 16.30
CA PHE A 68 -9.04 -6.96 16.29
C PHE A 68 -9.42 -6.14 17.52
N ASP A 69 -8.95 -6.53 18.71
CA ASP A 69 -9.17 -5.79 19.95
C ASP A 69 -8.49 -4.43 19.92
N ASN A 70 -7.26 -4.36 19.39
CA ASN A 70 -6.54 -3.11 19.17
C ASN A 70 -7.32 -2.18 18.22
N GLU A 71 -7.74 -2.69 17.07
CA GLU A 71 -8.46 -1.89 16.07
C GLU A 71 -9.80 -1.36 16.60
N LYS A 72 -10.51 -2.16 17.42
CA LYS A 72 -11.73 -1.71 18.09
C LYS A 72 -11.45 -0.65 19.14
N LYS A 73 -10.43 -0.86 19.98
CA LYS A 73 -10.05 0.07 21.06
C LYS A 73 -9.58 1.42 20.52
N PHE A 74 -8.83 1.41 19.42
CA PHE A 74 -8.23 2.60 18.81
C PHE A 74 -8.96 3.05 17.54
N GLU A 75 -10.20 2.64 17.32
CA GLU A 75 -10.96 2.92 16.10
C GLU A 75 -11.01 4.42 15.74
N ASN A 76 -11.07 5.30 16.76
CA ASN A 76 -11.11 6.75 16.59
C ASN A 76 -9.73 7.43 16.61
N LYS A 77 -8.64 6.65 16.78
CA LYS A 77 -7.27 7.14 16.69
C LYS A 77 -6.74 6.80 15.29
N PRO A 78 -6.38 7.81 14.46
CA PRO A 78 -5.82 7.55 13.13
C PRO A 78 -4.62 6.58 13.18
N LEU A 79 -4.48 5.74 12.16
CA LEU A 79 -3.26 4.97 11.91
C LEU A 79 -2.10 5.95 11.65
N ALA A 80 -0.90 5.59 12.09
CA ALA A 80 0.29 6.37 11.71
C ALA A 80 0.59 6.21 10.22
N GLN A 81 1.28 7.20 9.65
CA GLN A 81 1.55 7.26 8.21
C GLN A 81 2.63 6.24 7.79
N GLY A 82 2.38 5.56 6.69
CA GLY A 82 3.36 4.73 5.99
C GLY A 82 4.18 5.53 4.98
N PRO A 83 5.16 4.89 4.33
CA PRO A 83 6.11 5.56 3.43
C PRO A 83 5.43 6.16 2.19
N LEU A 84 4.32 5.57 1.72
CA LEU A 84 3.65 6.01 0.48
C LEU A 84 2.47 6.96 0.73
N LYS A 85 2.20 7.36 1.99
CA LYS A 85 1.14 8.35 2.29
C LYS A 85 1.37 9.67 1.53
N GLY A 86 2.61 10.15 1.48
CA GLY A 86 2.96 11.39 0.77
C GLY A 86 2.69 11.30 -0.74
N PHE A 87 3.01 10.15 -1.34
CA PHE A 87 2.71 9.89 -2.74
C PHE A 87 1.20 9.88 -3.03
N LEU A 88 0.40 9.20 -2.18
CA LEU A 88 -1.06 9.24 -2.29
C LEU A 88 -1.59 10.67 -2.18
N GLU A 89 -1.05 11.48 -1.26
CA GLU A 89 -1.44 12.89 -1.12
C GLU A 89 -1.13 13.71 -2.38
N ALA A 90 0.02 13.47 -3.02
CA ALA A 90 0.37 14.12 -4.28
C ALA A 90 -0.61 13.73 -5.42
N VAL A 91 -0.94 12.44 -5.52
CA VAL A 91 -1.95 11.93 -6.46
C VAL A 91 -3.31 12.56 -6.19
N TRP A 92 -3.76 12.56 -4.93
CA TRP A 92 -5.04 13.15 -4.53
C TRP A 92 -5.10 14.64 -4.88
N LYS A 93 -4.07 15.43 -4.57
CA LYS A 93 -3.99 16.85 -4.96
C LYS A 93 -4.10 17.04 -6.47
N LEU A 94 -3.57 16.12 -7.27
CA LEU A 94 -3.73 16.14 -8.72
C LEU A 94 -5.18 15.83 -9.13
N GLN A 95 -5.82 14.82 -8.54
CA GLN A 95 -7.23 14.50 -8.78
C GLN A 95 -8.14 15.70 -8.47
N GLN A 96 -7.89 16.41 -7.36
CA GLN A 96 -8.67 17.59 -6.97
C GLN A 96 -8.65 18.70 -8.04
N LYS A 97 -7.57 18.84 -8.83
CA LYS A 97 -7.50 19.82 -9.93
C LYS A 97 -8.48 19.50 -11.06
N PHE A 98 -8.79 18.22 -11.29
CA PHE A 98 -9.79 17.80 -12.27
C PHE A 98 -11.20 18.01 -11.73
N TYR A 99 -11.46 17.59 -10.49
CA TYR A 99 -12.77 17.72 -9.86
C TYR A 99 -13.19 19.18 -9.66
N ALA A 100 -12.26 20.07 -9.28
CA ALA A 100 -12.51 21.50 -9.18
C ALA A 100 -12.97 22.12 -10.52
N LYS A 101 -12.52 21.55 -11.65
CA LYS A 101 -12.92 21.95 -13.01
C LYS A 101 -14.13 21.18 -13.55
N ARG A 102 -14.74 20.30 -12.74
CA ARG A 102 -15.81 19.37 -13.13
C ARG A 102 -15.42 18.49 -14.34
N LEU A 103 -14.14 18.16 -14.46
CA LEU A 103 -13.61 17.29 -15.49
C LEU A 103 -13.59 15.84 -14.98
N SER A 104 -13.68 14.89 -15.92
CA SER A 104 -13.39 13.49 -15.62
C SER A 104 -11.92 13.37 -15.22
N CYS A 105 -11.65 12.77 -14.06
CA CYS A 105 -10.30 12.55 -13.60
C CYS A 105 -9.71 11.30 -14.29
N PRO A 106 -8.55 11.43 -14.96
CA PRO A 106 -7.91 10.30 -15.63
C PRO A 106 -7.10 9.43 -14.65
N ILE A 107 -7.19 9.65 -13.34
CA ILE A 107 -6.49 8.87 -12.31
C ILE A 107 -7.51 8.29 -11.36
N ARG A 108 -7.41 6.99 -11.09
CA ARG A 108 -8.23 6.27 -10.12
C ARG A 108 -7.37 5.49 -9.15
N THR A 109 -7.66 5.66 -7.87
CA THR A 109 -6.90 5.10 -6.76
C THR A 109 -7.69 4.02 -6.03
N TYR A 110 -7.00 2.95 -5.65
CA TYR A 110 -7.59 1.79 -5.01
C TYR A 110 -6.82 1.47 -3.73
N LEU A 111 -7.53 1.32 -2.61
CA LEU A 111 -7.00 0.57 -1.46
C LEU A 111 -7.37 -0.91 -1.65
N VAL A 112 -6.38 -1.80 -1.65
CA VAL A 112 -6.55 -3.25 -1.72
C VAL A 112 -5.86 -3.89 -0.51
N THR A 113 -6.62 -4.06 0.56
CA THR A 113 -6.08 -4.46 1.87
C THR A 113 -6.55 -5.83 2.32
N SER A 114 -5.65 -6.56 3.01
CA SER A 114 -5.98 -7.82 3.68
C SER A 114 -6.84 -7.63 4.94
N ARG A 115 -7.04 -6.38 5.41
CA ARG A 115 -7.96 -6.08 6.51
C ARG A 115 -9.40 -6.51 6.18
N SER A 116 -10.15 -6.80 7.24
CA SER A 116 -11.62 -6.96 7.16
C SER A 116 -12.33 -5.62 7.27
N ALA A 117 -13.34 -5.40 6.44
CA ALA A 117 -14.21 -4.22 6.53
C ALA A 117 -14.90 -4.12 7.89
N THR A 118 -15.33 -5.26 8.45
CA THR A 118 -16.07 -5.33 9.71
C THR A 118 -15.18 -5.36 10.95
N ARG A 119 -13.90 -5.73 10.80
CA ARG A 119 -12.94 -5.86 11.91
C ARG A 119 -11.62 -5.15 11.55
N GLY A 120 -11.64 -3.82 11.59
CA GLY A 120 -10.49 -2.94 11.31
C GLY A 120 -10.72 -1.90 10.21
N GLY A 121 -11.70 -2.12 9.32
CA GLY A 121 -12.01 -1.17 8.24
C GLY A 121 -12.49 0.20 8.71
N ALA A 122 -13.21 0.28 9.83
CA ALA A 122 -13.68 1.57 10.37
C ALA A 122 -12.52 2.53 10.70
N ARG A 123 -11.42 2.01 11.29
CA ARG A 123 -10.23 2.80 11.64
C ARG A 123 -9.52 3.31 10.38
N VAL A 124 -9.45 2.49 9.33
CA VAL A 124 -8.91 2.87 8.01
C VAL A 124 -9.68 4.07 7.42
N LEU A 125 -11.01 3.98 7.36
CA LEU A 125 -11.84 5.06 6.80
C LEU A 125 -11.74 6.35 7.63
N LYS A 126 -11.71 6.22 8.97
CA LYS A 126 -11.52 7.36 9.88
C LYS A 126 -10.13 7.99 9.75
N THR A 127 -9.11 7.18 9.44
CA THR A 127 -7.74 7.67 9.18
C THR A 127 -7.71 8.53 7.92
N PHE A 128 -8.27 8.05 6.80
CA PHE A 128 -8.38 8.83 5.57
C PHE A 128 -9.09 10.16 5.80
N LYS A 129 -10.25 10.12 6.47
CA LYS A 129 -10.99 11.32 6.86
C LYS A 129 -10.15 12.29 7.70
N SER A 130 -9.42 11.78 8.69
CA SER A 130 -8.54 12.60 9.54
C SER A 130 -7.38 13.23 8.77
N TRP A 131 -6.89 12.57 7.72
CA TRP A 131 -5.85 13.11 6.84
C TRP A 131 -6.40 14.08 5.79
N GLY A 132 -7.72 14.17 5.62
CA GLY A 132 -8.33 14.91 4.51
C GLY A 132 -7.98 14.29 3.15
N LEU A 133 -7.75 12.98 3.11
CA LEU A 133 -7.42 12.21 1.92
C LEU A 133 -8.51 11.19 1.64
N GLU A 134 -8.66 10.80 0.39
CA GLU A 134 -9.58 9.74 -0.03
C GLU A 134 -8.93 8.89 -1.12
N VAL A 135 -9.37 7.64 -1.23
CA VAL A 135 -9.15 6.77 -2.40
C VAL A 135 -10.49 6.61 -3.11
N ASP A 136 -10.47 6.42 -4.43
CA ASP A 136 -11.71 6.29 -5.21
C ASP A 136 -12.46 4.99 -4.90
N GLU A 137 -11.73 3.91 -4.58
CA GLU A 137 -12.29 2.63 -4.19
C GLU A 137 -11.50 1.97 -3.05
N ALA A 138 -12.19 1.35 -2.09
CA ALA A 138 -11.56 0.62 -0.99
C ALA A 138 -12.08 -0.82 -0.92
N MET A 139 -11.16 -1.77 -1.06
CA MET A 139 -11.43 -3.21 -1.16
C MET A 139 -10.80 -3.93 0.04
N PHE A 140 -11.66 -4.46 0.92
CA PHE A 140 -11.27 -5.18 2.13
C PHE A 140 -11.42 -6.68 1.90
N LEU A 141 -10.29 -7.39 1.81
CA LEU A 141 -10.26 -8.78 1.38
C LEU A 141 -10.33 -9.79 2.51
N ALA A 142 -10.18 -9.36 3.77
CA ALA A 142 -10.16 -10.23 4.94
C ALA A 142 -9.23 -11.45 4.77
N GLY A 143 -8.02 -11.21 4.25
CA GLY A 143 -7.00 -12.23 3.99
C GLY A 143 -7.13 -12.99 2.66
N SER A 144 -8.16 -12.74 1.85
CA SER A 144 -8.27 -13.33 0.52
C SER A 144 -7.12 -12.88 -0.40
N PRO A 145 -6.64 -13.72 -1.33
CA PRO A 145 -5.60 -13.33 -2.27
C PRO A 145 -5.95 -12.08 -3.08
N LYS A 146 -5.00 -11.16 -3.21
CA LYS A 146 -5.19 -9.87 -3.92
C LYS A 146 -5.23 -10.01 -5.44
N GLY A 147 -4.48 -10.97 -5.98
CA GLY A 147 -4.26 -11.14 -7.42
C GLY A 147 -5.53 -11.13 -8.29
N PRO A 148 -6.55 -11.97 -7.99
CA PRO A 148 -7.78 -12.01 -8.81
C PRO A 148 -8.52 -10.67 -8.87
N LEU A 149 -8.57 -9.94 -7.75
CA LEU A 149 -9.18 -8.61 -7.71
C LEU A 149 -8.34 -7.60 -8.52
N LEU A 150 -7.02 -7.61 -8.37
CA LEU A 150 -6.10 -6.73 -9.11
C LEU A 150 -6.19 -6.96 -10.62
N GLN A 151 -6.32 -8.22 -11.06
CA GLN A 151 -6.56 -8.57 -12.47
C GLN A 151 -7.89 -7.98 -12.97
N THR A 152 -8.93 -7.99 -12.14
CA THR A 152 -10.24 -7.39 -12.46
C THR A 152 -10.15 -5.86 -12.54
N ILE A 153 -9.44 -5.24 -11.59
CA ILE A 153 -9.19 -3.79 -11.56
C ILE A 153 -8.33 -3.38 -12.77
N ARG A 154 -7.47 -4.26 -13.30
CA ARG A 154 -6.47 -3.96 -14.34
C ARG A 154 -5.65 -2.73 -13.95
N SER A 155 -5.13 -2.74 -12.72
CA SER A 155 -4.31 -1.64 -12.20
C SER A 155 -3.01 -1.54 -12.99
N HIS A 156 -2.59 -0.32 -13.31
CA HIS A 156 -1.31 -0.04 -13.96
C HIS A 156 -0.14 -0.30 -13.04
N ILE A 157 -0.34 -0.13 -11.73
CA ILE A 157 0.67 -0.42 -10.72
C ILE A 157 -0.01 -0.76 -9.40
N PHE A 158 0.53 -1.76 -8.70
CA PHE A 158 0.11 -2.18 -7.38
C PHE A 158 1.29 -2.15 -6.41
N PHE A 159 1.14 -1.45 -5.27
CA PHE A 159 2.14 -1.34 -4.22
C PHE A 159 1.80 -2.25 -3.03
N ASP A 160 2.73 -3.11 -2.63
CA ASP A 160 2.57 -4.01 -1.48
C ASP A 160 3.92 -4.24 -0.79
N ASP A 161 3.92 -4.48 0.53
CA ASP A 161 5.13 -4.79 1.30
C ASP A 161 5.46 -6.29 1.33
N GLN A 162 4.54 -7.16 0.91
CA GLN A 162 4.72 -8.61 0.96
C GLN A 162 4.99 -9.20 -0.41
N MET A 163 6.15 -9.82 -0.56
CA MET A 163 6.55 -10.52 -1.79
C MET A 163 5.54 -11.58 -2.27
N SER A 164 4.82 -12.23 -1.35
CA SER A 164 3.76 -13.19 -1.71
C SER A 164 2.60 -12.53 -2.48
N HIS A 165 2.21 -11.31 -2.12
CA HIS A 165 1.19 -10.55 -2.84
C HIS A 165 1.73 -10.05 -4.19
N ILE A 166 2.99 -9.60 -4.23
CA ILE A 166 3.67 -9.19 -5.47
C ILE A 166 3.69 -10.34 -6.49
N GLU A 167 4.12 -11.52 -6.07
CA GLU A 167 4.15 -12.71 -6.91
C GLU A 167 2.74 -13.13 -7.36
N GLY A 168 1.76 -13.11 -6.45
CA GLY A 168 0.37 -13.44 -6.76
C GLY A 168 -0.24 -12.50 -7.80
N ALA A 169 0.05 -11.20 -7.71
CA ALA A 169 -0.39 -10.20 -8.67
C ALA A 169 0.31 -10.36 -10.03
N ARG A 170 1.64 -10.58 -10.03
CA ARG A 170 2.43 -10.78 -11.25
C ARG A 170 2.02 -12.03 -12.03
N LYS A 171 1.72 -13.14 -11.33
CA LYS A 171 1.22 -14.38 -11.95
C LYS A 171 -0.08 -14.17 -12.73
N LEU A 172 -0.85 -13.14 -12.38
CA LEU A 172 -2.11 -12.76 -13.04
C LEU A 172 -1.97 -11.50 -13.90
N GLY A 173 -0.73 -11.14 -14.25
CA GLY A 173 -0.41 -10.07 -15.19
C GLY A 173 -0.57 -8.64 -14.68
N THR A 174 -0.61 -8.46 -13.37
CA THR A 174 -0.58 -7.12 -12.76
C THR A 174 0.86 -6.69 -12.50
N ILE A 175 1.22 -5.47 -12.91
CA ILE A 175 2.48 -4.84 -12.51
C ILE A 175 2.41 -4.54 -11.01
N ALA A 176 3.20 -5.26 -10.23
CA ALA A 176 3.28 -5.09 -8.78
C ALA A 176 4.70 -4.72 -8.37
N VAL A 177 4.82 -3.77 -7.45
CA VAL A 177 6.09 -3.22 -6.97
C VAL A 177 6.17 -3.35 -5.45
N HIS A 178 7.32 -3.79 -4.98
CA HIS A 178 7.53 -4.13 -3.57
C HIS A 178 7.99 -2.91 -2.79
N VAL A 179 7.31 -2.59 -1.70
CA VAL A 179 7.70 -1.54 -0.76
C VAL A 179 8.48 -2.20 0.38
N PRO A 180 9.82 -2.08 0.46
CA PRO A 180 10.62 -2.77 1.48
C PRO A 180 10.55 -2.05 2.84
N TYR A 181 9.34 -1.85 3.34
CA TYR A 181 9.04 -1.15 4.59
C TYR A 181 8.50 -2.15 5.62
N SER A 182 9.38 -2.67 6.46
CA SER A 182 9.00 -3.31 7.72
C SER A 182 10.21 -3.40 8.65
N ILE A 183 9.94 -3.60 9.94
CA ILE A 183 10.93 -3.83 11.02
C ILE A 183 11.94 -4.97 10.76
N ARG A 184 11.81 -5.77 9.68
CA ARG A 184 12.87 -6.70 9.26
C ARG A 184 14.23 -6.01 9.09
N ASN A 185 14.25 -4.75 8.65
CA ASN A 185 15.50 -4.00 8.49
C ASN A 185 16.10 -3.53 9.83
N LEU A 186 15.29 -3.30 10.87
CA LEU A 186 15.77 -2.80 12.17
C LEU A 186 16.17 -3.92 13.15
N LEU A 187 15.60 -5.12 13.04
CA LEU A 187 15.92 -6.25 13.94
C LEU A 187 17.12 -7.09 13.46
N GLN A 188 17.47 -7.06 12.17
CA GLN A 188 18.66 -7.78 11.68
C GLN A 188 19.98 -7.10 12.08
N GLU A 189 19.99 -5.80 12.33
CA GLU A 189 21.19 -5.08 12.79
C GLU A 189 21.54 -5.29 14.27
N THR A 190 20.66 -5.94 15.06
CA THR A 190 20.87 -6.12 16.51
C THR A 190 21.31 -7.52 16.92
N THR A 191 21.51 -8.44 15.97
CA THR A 191 22.05 -9.77 16.29
C THR A 191 23.55 -9.81 15.97
N PRO A 192 24.46 -9.65 16.94
CA PRO A 192 25.87 -9.87 16.69
C PRO A 192 26.08 -11.33 16.28
N ILE A 193 26.80 -11.52 15.17
CA ILE A 193 27.31 -12.82 14.74
C ILE A 193 28.11 -13.38 15.91
N LYS A 194 27.61 -14.43 16.55
CA LYS A 194 28.41 -15.19 17.52
C LYS A 194 29.52 -15.88 16.74
N SER A 195 30.76 -15.47 17.01
CA SER A 195 32.01 -16.14 16.66
C SER A 195 32.05 -17.57 17.17
#